data_AF-A0A094IFV9-F1
#
_entry.id   AF-A0A094IFV9-F1
#
_cell.length_a   1.000
_cell.length_b   1.000
_cell.length_c   1.000
_cell.angle_alpha   90.00
_cell.angle_beta   90.00
_cell.angle_gamma   90.00
#
_symmetry.space_group_name_H-M   'P 1'
#
loop_
_entity.id
_entity.type
_entity.pdbx_description
1 polymer ?
#
loop_
_entity_poly.entity_id
_entity_poly.type
_entity_poly.pdbx_seq_one_letter_code
_entity_poly.pdbx_strand_id
1 'polypeptide(L)' 'MYSYPIDYDLYTPEEVVTLVEFYALIEDANEGKVNKEVLIKKHNEFRKILNSISIEKQIDKEFEKISGYSIYKTIKKYK' A
#
# COMPACT_ATOMS: atom_id res chain seq x y z
N MET A 1 -0.84 -14.73 -10.48
CA MET A 1 -0.11 -14.27 -9.28
C MET A 1 0.52 -12.95 -9.63
N TYR A 2 0.06 -11.86 -9.01
CA TYR A 2 0.69 -10.54 -9.18
C TYR A 2 1.96 -10.51 -8.33
N SER A 3 3.09 -10.18 -8.95
CA SER A 3 4.34 -9.92 -8.25
C SER A 3 4.36 -8.45 -7.84
N TYR A 4 4.15 -8.18 -6.55
CA TYR A 4 4.35 -6.83 -6.02
C TYR A 4 5.83 -6.46 -6.02
N PRO A 5 6.17 -5.18 -6.23
CA PRO A 5 7.54 -4.65 -6.20
C PRO A 5 8.04 -4.55 -4.76
N ILE A 6 8.09 -5.68 -4.07
CA ILE A 6 8.56 -5.82 -2.70
C ILE A 6 9.88 -6.58 -2.74
N ASP A 7 10.89 -6.01 -2.10
CA ASP A 7 12.14 -6.71 -1.82
C ASP A 7 11.93 -7.63 -0.62
N TYR A 8 11.65 -8.91 -0.89
CA TYR A 8 11.31 -9.89 0.13
C TYR A 8 12.48 -10.21 1.08
N ASP A 9 13.72 -9.84 0.73
CA ASP A 9 14.89 -10.00 1.61
C ASP A 9 14.98 -8.88 2.66
N LEU A 10 14.29 -7.74 2.44
CA LEU A 10 14.30 -6.59 3.35
C LEU A 10 13.17 -6.63 4.40
N TYR A 11 12.19 -7.52 4.27
CA TYR A 11 11.00 -7.58 5.12
C TYR A 11 10.79 -8.97 5.71
N THR A 12 10.29 -9.01 6.94
CA THR A 12 9.82 -10.25 7.56
C THR A 12 8.55 -10.76 6.87
N PRO A 13 8.24 -12.07 6.95
CA PRO A 13 7.00 -12.62 6.40
C PRO A 13 5.74 -11.88 6.87
N GLU A 14 5.71 -11.47 8.15
CA GLU A 14 4.60 -10.73 8.75
C GLU A 14 4.44 -9.33 8.13
N GLU A 15 5.55 -8.65 7.87
CA GLU A 15 5.56 -7.36 7.18
C GLU A 15 5.11 -7.49 5.73
N VAL A 16 5.57 -8.52 5.02
CA VAL A 16 5.14 -8.80 3.64
C VAL A 16 3.63 -9.01 3.58
N VAL A 17 3.07 -9.80 4.50
CA VAL A 17 1.61 -9.99 4.60
C VAL A 17 0.91 -8.64 4.79
N THR A 18 1.42 -7.80 5.69
CA THR A 18 0.85 -6.46 5.96
C THR A 18 0.89 -5.55 4.73
N LEU A 19 1.99 -5.59 3.95
CA LEU A 19 2.13 -4.82 2.71
C LEU A 19 1.13 -5.28 1.64
N VAL A 20 0.97 -6.60 1.48
CA VAL A 20 0.02 -7.19 0.53
C VAL A 20 -1.43 -6.88 0.92
N GLU A 21 -1.79 -7.02 2.19
CA GLU A 21 -3.11 -6.64 2.70
C GLU A 21 -3.41 -5.16 2.42
N PHE A 22 -2.41 -4.29 2.59
CA PHE A 22 -2.58 -2.87 2.32
C PHE A 22 -2.81 -2.57 0.84
N TYR A 23 -2.14 -3.27 -0.07
CA TYR A 23 -2.38 -3.10 -1.51
C TYR A 23 -3.80 -3.50 -1.91
N ALA A 24 -4.28 -4.65 -1.43
CA ALA A 24 -5.66 -5.08 -1.67
C ALA A 24 -6.67 -4.04 -1.15
N LEU A 25 -6.38 -3.45 0.03
CA LEU A 25 -7.22 -2.40 0.61
C LEU A 25 -7.25 -1.12 -0.24
N ILE A 26 -6.16 -0.78 -0.93
CA ILE A 26 -6.11 0.34 -1.87
C ILE A 26 -6.95 0.07 -3.11
N GLU A 27 -6.97 -1.17 -3.61
CA GLU A 27 -7.84 -1.59 -4.71
C GLU A 27 -9.31 -1.47 -4.30
N ASP A 28 -9.70 -2.04 -3.16
CA ASP A 28 -11.04 -1.92 -2.59
C ASP A 28 -11.47 -0.47 -2.37
N ALA A 29 -10.54 0.38 -1.94
CA ALA A 29 -10.77 1.80 -1.76
C ALA A 29 -11.09 2.53 -3.07
N ASN A 30 -10.50 2.11 -4.19
CA ASN A 30 -10.81 2.69 -5.49
C ASN A 30 -12.15 2.18 -6.04
N GLU A 31 -12.55 0.96 -5.68
CA GLU A 31 -13.89 0.42 -5.98
C GLU A 31 -15.00 0.95 -5.04
N GLY A 32 -14.63 1.70 -3.99
CA GLY A 32 -15.57 2.32 -3.05
C GLY A 32 -16.08 1.39 -1.94
N LYS A 33 -15.40 0.26 -1.70
CA LYS A 33 -15.80 -0.79 -0.76
C LYS A 33 -15.00 -0.78 0.55
N VAL A 34 -14.40 0.35 0.92
CA VAL A 34 -13.49 0.44 2.08
C VAL A 34 -14.05 1.30 3.22
N ASN A 35 -13.77 0.89 4.46
CA ASN A 35 -13.94 1.77 5.61
C ASN A 35 -12.73 2.73 5.71
N LYS A 36 -13.00 4.05 5.70
CA LYS A 36 -12.00 5.13 5.81
C LYS A 36 -11.08 4.97 7.02
N GLU A 37 -11.60 4.63 8.19
CA GLU A 37 -10.81 4.49 9.42
C GLU A 37 -9.83 3.32 9.33
N VAL A 38 -10.28 2.20 8.77
CA VAL A 38 -9.44 1.02 8.53
C VAL A 38 -8.34 1.35 7.53
N LEU A 39 -8.67 2.05 6.43
CA LEU A 39 -7.70 2.46 5.41
C LEU A 39 -6.61 3.36 6.00
N ILE A 40 -6.98 4.36 6.80
CA ILE A 40 -6.01 5.28 7.41
C ILE A 40 -5.13 4.55 8.44
N LYS A 41 -5.71 3.64 9.25
CA LYS A 41 -4.95 2.83 10.20
C LYS A 41 -3.91 1.97 9.49
N LYS A 42 -4.33 1.21 8.48
CA LYS A 42 -3.44 0.33 7.70
C LYS A 42 -2.38 1.12 6.93
N HIS A 43 -2.70 2.31 6.42
CA HIS A 43 -1.71 3.20 5.82
C HIS A 43 -0.63 3.65 6.83
N ASN A 44 -0.99 3.91 8.09
CA ASN A 44 0.00 4.24 9.12
C ASN A 44 0.90 3.04 9.46
N GLU A 45 0.37 1.83 9.49
CA GLU A 45 1.15 0.59 9.67
C GLU A 45 2.11 0.38 8.49
N PHE A 46 1.62 0.52 7.27
CA PHE A 46 2.43 0.49 6.04
C PHE A 46 3.60 1.48 6.10
N ARG A 47 3.34 2.74 6.47
CA ARG A 47 4.40 3.76 6.58
C ARG A 47 5.44 3.45 7.67
N LYS A 48 5.03 2.79 8.77
CA LYS A 48 5.96 2.35 9.83
C LYS A 48 6.92 1.27 9.34
N ILE A 49 6.42 0.31 8.54
CA ILE A 49 7.24 -0.76 7.96
C ILE A 49 8.28 -0.17 7.00
N LEU A 50 7.88 0.76 6.13
CA LEU A 50 8.79 1.34 5.14
C LEU A 50 9.82 2.30 5.76
N ASN A 51 9.44 3.02 6.82
CA ASN A 51 10.28 3.97 7.56
C ASN A 51 11.03 5.01 6.69
N SER A 52 10.60 5.24 5.44
CA SER A 52 11.30 6.08 4.46
C SER A 52 10.36 6.60 3.39
N ILE A 53 10.29 7.93 3.25
CA ILE A 53 9.46 8.61 2.25
C ILE A 53 9.92 8.29 0.81
N SER A 54 11.21 8.05 0.60
CA SER A 54 11.74 7.69 -0.72
C SER A 54 11.24 6.31 -1.16
N ILE A 55 11.21 5.36 -0.23
CA ILE A 55 10.68 4.01 -0.46
C ILE A 55 9.17 4.07 -0.69
N GLU A 56 8.43 4.83 0.13
CA GLU A 56 6.98 5.06 -0.07
C GLU A 56 6.68 5.55 -1.51
N LYS A 57 7.44 6.54 -2.01
CA LYS A 57 7.26 7.08 -3.37
C LYS A 57 7.65 6.09 -4.47
N GLN A 58 8.67 5.27 -4.23
CA GLN A 58 9.07 4.24 -5.19
C GLN A 58 7.96 3.20 -5.31
N ILE A 59 7.49 2.68 -4.17
CA ILE A 59 6.41 1.70 -4.12
C ILE A 59 5.13 2.24 -4.75
N ASP A 60 4.71 3.47 -4.44
CA ASP A 60 3.53 4.09 -5.05
C ASP A 60 3.63 4.11 -6.58
N LYS A 61 4.80 4.46 -7.13
CA LYS A 61 5.03 4.46 -8.59
C LYS A 61 5.02 3.07 -9.20
N GLU A 62 5.64 2.09 -8.55
CA GLU A 62 5.69 0.72 -9.06
C GLU A 62 4.32 0.05 -8.97
N PHE A 63 3.59 0.26 -7.87
CA PHE A 63 2.21 -0.19 -7.71
C PHE A 63 1.26 0.46 -8.72
N GLU A 64 1.37 1.77 -8.97
CA GLU A 64 0.55 2.47 -9.98
C GLU A 64 0.82 1.93 -11.40
N LYS A 65 2.06 1.57 -11.73
CA LYS A 65 2.38 0.95 -13.03
C LYS A 65 1.72 -0.41 -13.24
N ILE A 66 1.55 -1.19 -12.17
CA ILE A 66 1.05 -2.57 -12.24
C ILE A 66 -0.48 -2.61 -12.12
N SER A 67 -1.03 -1.88 -11.14
CA SER A 67 -2.46 -1.91 -10.81
C SER A 67 -3.27 -0.82 -11.52
N GLY A 68 -2.63 0.28 -11.95
CA GLY A 68 -3.30 1.50 -12.40
C GLY A 68 -3.79 2.41 -11.27
N TYR A 69 -3.61 2.04 -10.01
CA TYR A 69 -4.02 2.83 -8.84
C TYR A 69 -2.83 3.45 -8.12
N SER A 70 -2.96 4.70 -7.68
CA SER A 70 -1.96 5.35 -6.83
C SER A 70 -2.40 5.31 -5.37
N ILE A 71 -1.52 4.83 -4.51
CA ILE A 71 -1.67 4.85 -3.05
C ILE A 71 -1.84 6.29 -2.58
N TYR A 72 -0.96 7.20 -3.02
CA TYR A 72 -1.03 8.60 -2.59
C TYR A 72 -2.36 9.26 -2.97
N LYS A 73 -2.81 9.11 -4.23
CA LYS A 73 -4.07 9.69 -4.69
C LYS A 73 -5.27 9.10 -3.94
N THR A 74 -5.25 7.78 -3.72
CA THR A 74 -6.30 7.07 -2.97
C THR A 74 -6.38 7.59 -1.55
N ILE A 75 -5.28 7.57 -0.79
CA ILE A 75 -5.25 8.05 0.59
C ILE A 75 -5.65 9.53 0.67
N LYS A 76 -5.22 10.37 -0.29
CA LYS A 76 -5.61 11.79 -0.33
C LYS A 76 -7.13 11.99 -0.52
N LYS A 77 -7.81 11.12 -1.27
CA LYS A 77 -9.27 11.14 -1.44
C LYS A 77 -10.01 10.80 -0.13
N TYR A 78 -9.43 9.91 0.66
CA TYR A 78 -10.00 9.46 1.94
C TYR A 78 -9.53 10.26 3.15
N LYS A 79 -8.59 11.20 3.00
CA LYS A 79 -8.11 12.06 4.08
C LYS A 79 -9.10 13.20 4.33
#